data_AF-A0A960IP79-F1
#
_entry.id   AF-A0A960IP79-F1
#
_cell.length_a   1.000
_cell.length_b   1.000
_cell.length_c   1.000
_cell.angle_alpha   90.00
_cell.angle_beta   90.00
_cell.angle_gamma   90.00
#
_symmetry.space_group_name_H-M   'P 1'
#
loop_
_entity.id
_entity.type
_entity.pdbx_description
1 polymer ?
#
loop_
_entity_poly.entity_id
_entity_poly.type
_entity_poly.pdbx_seq_one_letter_code
_entity_poly.pdbx_strand_id
1 'polypeptide(L)' 'MKRIHYATLTAAAILVAASFAGTVASGSQKISKAEGLECGACHDKPGSKLLTDKGKYYEAMGTLDGYDALAE' A
#
# COMPACT_ATOMS: atom_id res chain seq x y z
N MET A 1 -41.92 41.00 -10.81
CA MET A 1 -40.72 40.33 -11.35
C MET A 1 -40.10 39.49 -10.23
N LYS A 2 -40.26 38.17 -10.28
CA LYS A 2 -39.89 37.23 -9.21
C LYS A 2 -38.44 36.78 -9.44
N ARG A 3 -37.48 37.34 -8.71
CA ARG A 3 -36.07 36.91 -8.79
C ARG A 3 -35.89 35.67 -7.92
N ILE A 4 -35.40 34.66 -8.59
CA ILE A 4 -35.42 33.25 -8.24
C ILE A 4 -34.35 32.97 -7.18
N HIS A 5 -34.76 32.26 -6.13
CA HIS A 5 -33.94 31.71 -5.06
C HIS A 5 -33.17 30.47 -5.53
N TYR A 6 -31.88 30.56 -5.88
CA TYR A 6 -30.99 29.38 -5.97
C TYR A 6 -29.52 29.80 -5.85
N ALA A 7 -29.08 30.25 -4.68
CA ALA A 7 -27.66 30.59 -4.46
C ALA A 7 -27.08 30.03 -3.15
N THR A 8 -27.75 29.05 -2.53
CA THR A 8 -27.34 28.51 -1.23
C THR A 8 -27.56 27.00 -1.16
N LEU A 9 -27.09 26.22 -2.13
CA LEU A 9 -27.23 24.76 -2.11
C LEU A 9 -26.01 23.99 -2.66
N THR A 10 -24.82 24.57 -2.58
CA THR A 10 -23.58 23.93 -3.08
C THR A 10 -22.42 24.11 -2.09
N ALA A 11 -22.56 23.64 -0.86
CA ALA A 11 -21.45 23.68 0.12
C ALA A 11 -21.39 22.46 1.06
N ALA A 12 -21.95 21.30 0.69
CA ALA A 12 -22.02 20.13 1.59
C ALA A 12 -21.56 18.80 0.95
N ALA A 13 -20.72 18.84 -0.09
CA ALA A 13 -20.28 17.63 -0.81
C ALA A 13 -18.76 17.43 -0.86
N ILE A 14 -18.01 17.99 0.09
CA ILE A 14 -16.55 17.81 0.15
C ILE A 14 -16.18 17.45 1.58
N LEU A 15 -16.36 16.18 2.01
CA LEU A 15 -15.73 15.66 3.25
C LEU A 15 -15.84 14.12 3.42
N VAL A 16 -16.09 13.34 2.36
CA VAL A 16 -16.16 11.86 2.45
C VAL A 16 -15.09 11.20 1.57
N ALA A 17 -13.87 11.75 1.56
CA ALA A 17 -12.72 11.10 0.90
C ALA A 17 -11.61 10.69 1.89
N ALA A 18 -11.72 11.05 3.18
CA ALA A 18 -10.68 10.79 4.17
C ALA A 18 -10.76 9.40 4.84
N SER A 19 -11.82 8.62 4.58
CA SER A 19 -12.08 7.37 5.31
C SER A 19 -11.34 6.14 4.77
N PHE A 20 -10.52 6.27 3.73
CA PHE A 20 -9.74 5.18 3.14
C PHE A 20 -8.23 5.34 3.35
N ALA A 21 -7.81 5.99 4.45
CA ALA A 21 -6.48 5.74 5.02
C ALA A 21 -6.49 4.33 5.60
N GLY A 22 -6.38 3.35 4.70
CA GLY A 22 -6.42 1.93 5.00
C GLY A 22 -5.51 1.62 6.16
N THR A 23 -5.97 0.71 7.01
CA THR A 23 -5.15 -0.04 7.94
C THR A 23 -4.11 -0.83 7.13
N VAL A 24 -3.09 -0.14 6.65
CA VAL A 24 -1.89 -0.75 6.10
C VAL A 24 -1.34 -1.62 7.22
N ALA A 25 -1.36 -2.93 7.00
CA ALA A 25 -0.93 -3.92 7.98
C ALA A 25 0.46 -3.51 8.50
N SER A 26 0.51 -2.99 9.74
CA SER A 26 1.74 -2.44 10.33
C SER A 26 2.86 -3.48 10.51
N GLY A 27 2.56 -4.77 10.30
CA GLY A 27 3.54 -5.85 10.33
C GLY A 27 4.55 -5.82 9.17
N SER A 28 4.15 -5.41 7.96
CA SER A 28 5.01 -5.49 6.75
C SER A 28 5.88 -4.27 6.51
N GLN A 29 5.51 -3.11 7.05
CA GLN A 29 6.26 -1.86 6.86
C GLN A 29 7.64 -1.87 7.53
N LYS A 30 7.81 -2.62 8.62
CA LYS A 30 9.10 -2.70 9.32
C LYS A 30 10.16 -3.38 8.48
N ILE A 31 9.81 -4.47 7.80
CA ILE A 31 10.71 -5.23 6.92
C ILE A 31 11.01 -4.42 5.66
N SER A 32 9.97 -3.89 4.99
CA SER A 32 10.15 -2.99 3.83
C SER A 32 11.07 -1.82 4.14
N LYS A 33 10.94 -1.20 5.33
CA LYS A 33 11.81 -0.12 5.77
C LYS A 33 13.22 -0.57 6.16
N ALA A 34 13.38 -1.75 6.76
CA ALA A 34 14.68 -2.30 7.12
C ALA A 34 15.50 -2.69 5.89
N GLU A 35 14.85 -3.32 4.91
CA GLU A 35 15.47 -3.75 3.65
C GLU A 35 15.52 -2.62 2.60
N GLY A 36 14.82 -1.51 2.82
CA GLY A 36 14.74 -0.40 1.86
C GLY A 36 14.01 -0.76 0.57
N LEU A 37 13.08 -1.72 0.62
CA LEU A 37 12.38 -2.26 -0.53
C LEU A 37 10.91 -1.89 -0.55
N GLU A 38 10.39 -1.61 -1.75
CA GLU A 38 8.95 -1.47 -1.97
C GLU A 38 8.22 -2.79 -1.66
N CYS A 39 6.98 -2.71 -1.16
CA CYS A 39 6.19 -3.91 -0.83
C CYS A 39 6.05 -4.89 -2.02
N GLY A 40 6.08 -4.38 -3.25
CA GLY A 40 6.04 -5.15 -4.49
C GLY A 40 7.26 -6.06 -4.72
N ALA A 41 8.37 -5.84 -3.99
CA ALA A 41 9.55 -6.67 -4.11
C ALA A 41 9.33 -8.08 -3.55
N CYS A 42 8.60 -8.19 -2.42
CA CYS A 42 8.33 -9.47 -1.75
C CYS A 42 6.90 -9.99 -2.01
N HIS A 43 5.96 -9.11 -2.31
CA HIS A 43 4.56 -9.45 -2.55
C HIS A 43 4.14 -9.05 -3.96
N ASP A 44 3.24 -9.80 -4.58
CA ASP A 44 2.67 -9.45 -5.89
C ASP A 44 2.10 -8.02 -5.94
N LYS A 45 1.52 -7.58 -4.81
CA LYS A 45 1.08 -6.20 -4.56
C LYS A 45 1.13 -5.90 -3.06
N PRO A 46 1.14 -4.63 -2.64
CA PRO A 46 1.18 -4.27 -1.22
C PRO A 46 0.08 -4.96 -0.41
N GLY A 47 0.48 -5.71 0.62
CA GLY A 47 -0.43 -6.46 1.50
C GLY A 47 -1.01 -7.74 0.91
N SER A 48 -0.59 -8.17 -0.29
CA SER A 48 -1.00 -9.46 -0.86
C SER A 48 -0.50 -10.62 0.00
N LYS A 49 -1.26 -11.72 0.08
CA LYS A 49 -0.73 -12.98 0.64
C LYS A 49 0.11 -13.76 -0.38
N LEU A 50 0.06 -13.37 -1.65
CA LEU A 50 0.85 -13.97 -2.71
C LEU A 50 2.25 -13.37 -2.71
N LEU A 51 3.26 -14.23 -2.53
CA LEU A 51 4.67 -13.86 -2.52
C LEU A 51 5.29 -13.98 -3.92
N THR A 52 6.19 -13.05 -4.23
CA THR A 52 7.14 -13.19 -5.35
C THR A 52 8.20 -14.23 -4.98
N ASP A 53 9.07 -14.61 -5.92
CA ASP A 53 10.15 -15.55 -5.60
C ASP A 53 11.15 -14.97 -4.59
N LYS A 54 11.40 -13.66 -4.66
CA LYS A 54 12.19 -12.94 -3.64
C LYS A 54 11.49 -12.97 -2.27
N GLY A 55 10.17 -12.81 -2.22
CA GLY A 55 9.40 -12.93 -0.99
C GLY A 55 9.43 -14.34 -0.38
N LYS A 56 9.32 -15.38 -1.20
CA LYS A 56 9.43 -16.78 -0.75
C LYS A 56 10.82 -17.09 -0.21
N TYR A 57 11.87 -16.54 -0.85
CA TYR A 57 13.23 -16.68 -0.35
C TYR A 57 13.37 -16.07 1.05
N TYR A 58 12.88 -14.85 1.24
CA TYR A 58 12.92 -14.21 2.55
C TYR A 58 12.12 -14.98 3.62
N GLU A 59 10.95 -15.51 3.26
CA GLU A 59 10.15 -16.34 4.16
C GLU A 59 10.91 -17.60 4.61
N ALA A 60 11.68 -18.22 3.72
CA ALA A 60 12.46 -19.41 4.02
C ALA A 60 13.76 -19.11 4.79
N MET A 61 14.43 -18.01 4.47
CA MET A 61 15.79 -17.72 4.94
C MET A 61 15.85 -16.69 6.07
N GLY A 62 14.82 -15.85 6.21
CA GLY A 62 14.81 -14.71 7.13
C GLY A 62 15.73 -13.55 6.72
N THR A 63 16.34 -13.62 5.54
CA THR A 63 17.22 -12.61 4.94
C THR A 63 17.08 -12.63 3.42
N LEU A 64 17.50 -11.56 2.75
CA LEU A 64 17.64 -11.48 1.29
C LEU A 64 19.08 -11.76 0.82
N ASP A 65 20.03 -11.91 1.75
CA ASP A 65 21.43 -12.17 1.43
C ASP A 65 21.57 -13.45 0.61
N GLY A 66 22.16 -13.34 -0.57
CA GLY A 66 22.38 -14.48 -1.47
C GLY A 66 21.23 -14.81 -2.40
N TYR A 67 20.09 -14.10 -2.36
CA TYR A 67 19.03 -14.28 -3.36
C TYR A 67 19.53 -13.96 -4.78
N ASP A 68 20.22 -12.83 -4.95
CA ASP A 68 20.69 -12.40 -6.28
C ASP A 68 21.75 -13.35 -6.86
N ALA A 69 22.48 -14.08 -6.00
CA ALA A 69 23.46 -15.11 -6.41
C ALA A 69 22.81 -16.41 -6.92
N LEU A 70 21.48 -16.58 -6.76
CA LEU A 70 20.73 -17.71 -7.36
C LEU A 70 20.26 -17.42 -8.78
N ALA A 71 20.35 -16.16 -9.23
CA ALA A 71 19.90 -15.73 -10.55
C ALA A 71 21.02 -15.69 -11.61
N GLU A 72 22.26 -16.00 -11.20
CA GLU A 72 23.46 -16.16 -12.04
C GLU A 72 23.73 -17.65 -12.32
#